data_AF-A0A5N8VBS1-F1
#
_entry.id   AF-A0A5N8VBS1-F1
#
_cell.length_a   1.000
_cell.length_b   1.000
_cell.length_c   1.000
_cell.angle_alpha   90.00
_cell.angle_beta   90.00
_cell.angle_gamma   90.00
#
_symmetry.space_group_name_H-M   'P 1'
#
loop_
_entity.id
_entity.type
_entity.pdbx_description
1 polymer ?
#
loop_
_entity_poly.entity_id
_entity_poly.type
_entity_poly.pdbx_seq_one_letter_code
_entity_poly.pdbx_strand_id
1 'polypeptide(L)'
;MMAARAVLFALEAQDAERFLACQEDDEVIELVAEVEDRWDMDHLCELDKSWDALHRCFTDGDLAFENGDYPLSHVILGGVPLHQGDDYIVCYVAADQVREVAKALEPLDGQWLGERFATLTFDAYQGTGDAADIAYTQAFLPGLKTFYLTAAQNDRAVIFTVDQ
;
A
#
# COMPACT_ATOMS: atom_id res chain seq x y z
N MET A 1 -17.94 13.27 1.52
CA MET A 1 -16.78 12.69 2.20
C MET A 1 -16.53 11.39 1.46
N MET A 2 -15.65 11.43 0.46
CA MET A 2 -15.20 10.23 -0.22
C MET A 2 -14.52 9.35 0.83
N ALA A 3 -14.78 8.05 0.78
CA ALA A 3 -14.28 7.13 1.79
C ALA A 3 -12.93 6.67 1.27
N ALA A 4 -11.84 7.35 1.68
CA ALA A 4 -10.45 7.05 1.32
C ALA A 4 -10.08 5.59 1.60
N ARG A 5 -10.44 4.71 0.66
CA ARG A 5 -10.38 3.27 0.79
C ARG A 5 -9.28 2.77 -0.10
N ALA A 6 -8.20 2.36 0.54
CA ALA A 6 -7.05 1.92 -0.21
C ALA A 6 -7.19 0.47 -0.69
N VAL A 7 -6.68 0.23 -1.90
CA VAL A 7 -6.54 -1.11 -2.48
C VAL A 7 -5.14 -1.26 -3.07
N LEU A 8 -4.58 -2.46 -2.93
CA LEU A 8 -3.37 -2.87 -3.62
C LEU A 8 -3.73 -3.87 -4.73
N PHE A 9 -3.14 -3.73 -5.91
CA PHE A 9 -3.32 -4.64 -7.04
C PHE A 9 -2.00 -5.22 -7.51
N ALA A 10 -1.92 -6.53 -7.66
CA ALA A 10 -0.78 -7.22 -8.26
C ALA A 10 -0.97 -7.30 -9.79
N LEU A 11 -0.20 -6.49 -10.50
CA LEU A 11 -0.36 -6.24 -11.93
C LEU A 11 0.12 -7.40 -12.80
N GLU A 12 -0.58 -7.62 -13.91
CA GLU A 12 -0.03 -8.36 -15.04
C GLU A 12 1.11 -7.56 -15.70
N ALA A 13 2.04 -8.25 -16.37
CA ALA A 13 3.19 -7.60 -17.01
C ALA A 13 2.78 -6.52 -18.01
N GLN A 14 1.72 -6.75 -18.78
CA GLN A 14 1.22 -5.77 -19.75
C GLN A 14 0.71 -4.49 -19.07
N ASP A 15 0.00 -4.60 -17.96
CA ASP A 15 -0.50 -3.41 -17.24
C ASP A 15 0.64 -2.66 -16.58
N ALA A 16 1.62 -3.38 -16.01
CA ALA A 16 2.81 -2.76 -15.44
C ALA A 16 3.58 -1.92 -16.49
N GLU A 17 3.73 -2.43 -17.71
CA GLU A 17 4.33 -1.68 -18.83
C GLU A 17 3.49 -0.45 -19.21
N ARG A 18 2.16 -0.57 -19.23
CA ARG A 18 1.26 0.54 -19.54
C ARG A 18 1.32 1.64 -18.49
N PHE A 19 1.30 1.31 -17.20
CA PHE A 19 1.42 2.29 -16.11
C PHE A 19 2.72 3.07 -16.17
N LEU A 20 3.84 2.40 -16.47
CA LEU A 20 5.14 3.06 -16.61
C LEU A 20 5.27 3.90 -17.89
N ALA A 21 4.36 3.72 -18.86
CA ALA A 21 4.32 4.50 -20.08
C ALA A 21 3.42 5.74 -19.98
N CYS A 22 2.51 5.81 -19.00
CA CYS A 22 1.67 6.98 -18.75
C CYS A 22 2.53 8.24 -18.56
N GLN A 23 2.09 9.35 -19.14
CA GLN A 23 2.76 10.66 -19.02
C GLN A 23 1.92 11.68 -18.26
N GLU A 24 0.60 11.47 -18.18
CA GLU A 24 -0.36 12.40 -17.58
C GLU A 24 -1.26 11.65 -16.59
N ASP A 25 -1.74 12.38 -15.58
CA ASP A 25 -2.59 11.84 -14.50
C ASP A 25 -3.87 11.17 -15.03
N ASP A 26 -4.53 11.77 -16.03
CA ASP A 26 -5.74 11.21 -16.65
C ASP A 26 -5.50 9.80 -17.22
N GLU A 27 -4.33 9.54 -17.82
CA GLU A 27 -3.97 8.23 -18.37
C GLU A 27 -3.78 7.20 -17.24
N VAL A 28 -3.21 7.63 -16.10
CA VAL A 28 -3.03 6.78 -14.92
C VAL A 28 -4.39 6.41 -14.33
N ILE A 29 -5.30 7.38 -14.19
CA ILE A 29 -6.63 7.15 -13.64
C ILE A 29 -7.48 6.25 -14.54
N GLU A 30 -7.41 6.42 -15.87
CA GLU A 30 -8.07 5.52 -16.81
C GLU A 30 -7.58 4.07 -16.64
N LEU A 31 -6.27 3.86 -16.50
CA LEU A 31 -5.71 2.53 -16.25
C LEU A 31 -6.07 1.96 -14.87
N VAL A 32 -6.09 2.79 -13.83
CA VAL A 32 -6.56 2.37 -12.50
C VAL A 32 -8.00 1.87 -12.60
N ALA A 33 -8.88 2.60 -13.28
CA ALA A 33 -10.27 2.19 -13.48
C ALA A 33 -10.37 0.84 -14.21
N GLU A 34 -9.55 0.59 -15.24
CA GLU A 34 -9.50 -0.72 -15.92
C GLU A 34 -9.03 -1.87 -15.01
N VAL A 35 -8.08 -1.61 -14.10
CA VAL A 35 -7.62 -2.60 -13.10
C VAL A 35 -8.72 -2.85 -12.08
N GLU A 36 -9.35 -1.80 -11.56
CA GLU A 36 -10.44 -1.89 -10.59
C GLU A 36 -11.67 -2.58 -11.18
N ASP A 37 -12.05 -2.31 -12.44
CA ASP A 37 -13.18 -2.95 -13.10
C ASP A 37 -13.01 -4.48 -13.24
N ARG A 38 -11.77 -4.97 -13.34
CA ARG A 38 -11.49 -6.42 -13.35
C ARG A 38 -11.68 -7.05 -11.98
N TRP A 39 -11.39 -6.30 -10.92
CA TRP A 39 -11.53 -6.71 -9.52
C TRP A 39 -11.09 -8.16 -9.24
N ASP A 40 -9.88 -8.50 -9.69
CA ASP A 40 -9.33 -9.84 -9.55
C ASP A 40 -9.02 -10.16 -8.08
N MET A 41 -9.96 -10.82 -7.42
CA MET A 41 -9.91 -11.12 -5.97
C MET A 41 -8.70 -11.96 -5.57
N ASP A 42 -8.09 -12.71 -6.49
CA ASP A 42 -6.90 -13.50 -6.21
C ASP A 42 -5.61 -12.64 -6.24
N HIS A 43 -5.70 -11.42 -6.76
CA HIS A 43 -4.59 -10.52 -7.03
C HIS A 43 -4.81 -9.09 -6.51
N LEU A 44 -5.69 -8.90 -5.53
CA LEU A 44 -5.89 -7.62 -4.84
C LEU A 44 -5.87 -7.76 -3.31
N CYS A 45 -5.63 -6.64 -2.61
CA CYS A 45 -5.77 -6.53 -1.17
C CYS A 45 -6.43 -5.21 -0.79
N GLU A 46 -7.65 -5.29 -0.28
CA GLU A 46 -8.35 -4.13 0.29
C GLU A 46 -7.80 -3.83 1.69
N LEU A 47 -7.40 -2.58 1.91
CA LEU A 47 -6.93 -2.09 3.20
C LEU A 47 -7.96 -1.21 3.92
N ASP A 48 -9.06 -0.87 3.24
CA ASP A 48 -10.09 0.08 3.71
C ASP A 48 -9.40 1.34 4.24
N LYS A 49 -9.55 1.68 5.53
CA LYS A 49 -8.96 2.88 6.14
C LYS A 49 -7.66 2.61 6.90
N SER A 50 -7.20 1.37 6.95
CA SER A 50 -6.02 0.99 7.75
C SER A 50 -4.69 1.43 7.12
N TRP A 51 -4.69 1.81 5.84
CA TRP A 51 -3.47 2.10 5.07
C TRP A 51 -2.61 3.23 5.67
N ASP A 52 -3.22 4.28 6.23
CA ASP A 52 -2.49 5.40 6.87
C ASP A 52 -1.70 4.89 8.08
N ALA A 53 -2.39 4.21 9.01
CA ALA A 53 -1.77 3.64 10.19
C ALA A 53 -0.70 2.59 9.84
N LEU A 54 -0.97 1.76 8.82
CA LEU A 54 0.00 0.79 8.32
C LEU A 54 1.24 1.48 7.75
N HIS A 55 1.06 2.51 6.91
CA HIS A 55 2.18 3.29 6.36
C HIS A 55 3.05 3.87 7.46
N ARG A 56 2.44 4.54 8.44
CA ARG A 56 3.14 5.11 9.60
C ARG A 56 3.88 4.04 10.39
N CYS A 57 3.28 2.87 10.60
CA CYS A 57 3.92 1.74 11.28
C CYS A 57 5.15 1.24 10.51
N PHE A 58 5.03 1.07 9.19
CA PHE A 58 6.10 0.55 8.31
C PHE A 58 7.23 1.54 8.07
N THR A 59 7.00 2.82 8.34
CA THR A 59 7.98 3.89 8.14
C THR A 59 8.46 4.44 9.49
N ASP A 60 8.30 5.73 9.76
CA ASP A 60 8.82 6.45 10.92
C ASP A 60 7.72 7.17 11.72
N GLY A 61 6.45 6.89 11.42
CA GLY A 61 5.29 7.48 12.09
C GLY A 61 4.63 8.61 11.31
N ASP A 62 5.30 9.13 10.28
CA ASP A 62 4.77 10.20 9.43
C ASP A 62 3.98 9.66 8.23
N LEU A 63 2.99 10.44 7.80
CA LEU A 63 2.28 10.23 6.53
C LEU A 63 2.92 11.10 5.46
N ALA A 64 3.96 10.57 4.82
CA ALA A 64 4.71 11.25 3.78
C ALA A 64 5.14 10.28 2.67
N PHE A 65 5.48 10.83 1.51
CA PHE A 65 6.25 10.10 0.50
C PHE A 65 7.73 10.11 0.90
N GLU A 66 8.48 9.09 0.48
CA GLU A 66 9.94 8.98 0.69
C GLU A 66 10.42 8.90 2.16
N ASN A 67 9.55 8.56 3.11
CA ASN A 67 9.92 8.34 4.51
C ASN A 67 10.13 6.85 4.85
N GLY A 68 10.79 6.60 6.00
CA GLY A 68 11.18 5.27 6.42
C GLY A 68 12.24 4.58 5.56
N ASP A 69 12.53 3.32 5.89
CA ASP A 69 13.60 2.55 5.25
C ASP A 69 13.06 1.46 4.31
N TYR A 70 13.71 1.30 3.16
CA TYR A 70 13.48 0.15 2.28
C TYR A 70 13.89 -1.15 2.99
N PRO A 71 13.13 -2.26 2.89
CA PRO A 71 11.98 -2.45 2.00
C PRO A 71 10.60 -1.99 2.54
N LEU A 72 10.44 -1.78 3.84
CA LEU A 72 9.11 -1.55 4.43
C LEU A 72 8.46 -0.23 4.00
N SER A 73 9.24 0.80 3.65
CA SER A 73 8.70 2.03 3.08
C SER A 73 7.93 1.83 1.77
N HIS A 74 8.13 0.70 1.07
CA HIS A 74 7.47 0.39 -0.21
C HIS A 74 6.17 -0.42 -0.08
N VAL A 75 5.65 -0.60 1.14
CA VAL A 75 4.41 -1.36 1.35
C VAL A 75 3.16 -0.54 0.98
N ILE A 76 3.18 0.78 1.20
CA ILE A 76 2.01 1.66 0.97
C ILE A 76 2.38 2.81 0.03
N LEU A 77 3.13 3.82 0.50
CA LEU A 77 3.44 5.04 -0.29
C LEU A 77 4.86 5.09 -0.89
N GLY A 78 5.57 3.96 -0.96
CA GLY A 78 6.90 3.91 -1.58
C GLY A 78 6.89 3.52 -3.06
N GLY A 79 8.07 3.31 -3.63
CA GLY A 79 8.23 3.04 -5.06
C GLY A 79 8.16 4.32 -5.89
N VAL A 80 7.45 4.26 -7.03
CA VAL A 80 7.32 5.37 -7.98
C VAL A 80 5.91 5.95 -7.88
N PRO A 81 5.72 7.21 -7.43
CA PRO A 81 4.43 7.87 -7.53
C PRO A 81 4.08 8.10 -9.00
N LEU A 82 2.92 7.60 -9.43
CA LEU A 82 2.44 7.70 -10.81
C LEU A 82 1.48 8.87 -11.03
N HIS A 83 0.77 9.29 -9.99
CA HIS A 83 -0.18 10.40 -10.03
C HIS A 83 0.37 11.63 -9.30
N GLN A 84 0.23 12.83 -9.88
CA GLN A 84 0.75 14.09 -9.32
C GLN A 84 -0.33 14.96 -8.67
N GLY A 85 -1.60 14.80 -9.04
CA GLY A 85 -2.74 15.47 -8.43
C GLY A 85 -2.96 15.12 -6.95
N ASP A 86 -3.77 15.93 -6.26
CA ASP A 86 -4.03 15.82 -4.82
C ASP A 86 -5.31 15.06 -4.47
N ASP A 87 -6.11 14.68 -5.47
CA ASP A 87 -7.38 13.96 -5.33
C ASP A 87 -7.23 12.43 -5.37
N TYR A 88 -6.05 11.94 -5.77
CA TYR A 88 -5.77 10.51 -5.86
C TYR A 88 -4.31 10.20 -5.58
N ILE A 89 -4.03 9.04 -5.00
CA ILE A 89 -2.66 8.55 -4.82
C ILE A 89 -2.51 7.23 -5.57
N VAL A 90 -1.52 7.16 -6.45
CA VAL A 90 -1.10 5.93 -7.12
C VAL A 90 0.39 5.73 -6.96
N CYS A 91 0.81 4.66 -6.28
CA CYS A 91 2.22 4.31 -6.12
C CYS A 91 2.53 2.95 -6.73
N TYR A 92 3.55 2.88 -7.57
CA TYR A 92 4.00 1.66 -8.26
C TYR A 92 5.25 1.08 -7.61
N VAL A 93 5.24 -0.24 -7.37
CA VAL A 93 6.36 -1.01 -6.83
C VAL A 93 6.73 -2.11 -7.83
N ALA A 94 7.99 -2.12 -8.27
CA ALA A 94 8.48 -3.08 -9.26
C ALA A 94 8.51 -4.52 -8.71
N ALA A 95 8.41 -5.52 -9.58
CA ALA A 95 8.33 -6.94 -9.19
C ALA A 95 9.54 -7.43 -8.36
N ASP A 96 10.72 -6.89 -8.58
CA ASP A 96 11.91 -7.18 -7.77
C ASP A 96 11.84 -6.55 -6.38
N GLN A 97 11.32 -5.34 -6.26
CA GLN A 97 11.05 -4.69 -4.98
C GLN A 97 9.94 -5.40 -4.21
N VAL A 98 8.89 -5.86 -4.88
CA VAL A 98 7.79 -6.67 -4.29
C VAL A 98 8.35 -7.92 -3.61
N ARG A 99 9.35 -8.59 -4.18
CA ARG A 99 10.01 -9.74 -3.53
C ARG A 99 10.71 -9.37 -2.23
N GLU A 100 11.39 -8.23 -2.18
CA GLU A 100 12.08 -7.79 -0.97
C GLU A 100 11.08 -7.30 0.09
N VAL A 101 10.00 -6.63 -0.32
CA VAL A 101 8.87 -6.26 0.54
C VAL A 101 8.24 -7.52 1.17
N ALA A 102 7.93 -8.54 0.36
CA ALA A 102 7.36 -9.79 0.84
C ALA A 102 8.24 -10.47 1.90
N LYS A 103 9.57 -10.48 1.69
CA LYS A 103 10.54 -11.00 2.67
C LYS A 103 10.56 -10.17 3.95
N ALA A 104 10.52 -8.83 3.84
CA ALA A 104 10.54 -7.94 4.99
C ALA A 104 9.25 -8.00 5.83
N LEU A 105 8.11 -8.28 5.19
CA LEU A 105 6.82 -8.45 5.86
C LEU A 105 6.67 -9.82 6.55
N GLU A 106 7.36 -10.86 6.07
CA GLU A 106 7.24 -12.24 6.57
C GLU A 106 7.38 -12.40 8.10
N PRO A 107 8.37 -11.78 8.78
CA PRO A 107 8.52 -11.92 10.23
C PRO A 107 7.56 -11.04 11.04
N LEU A 108 6.86 -10.09 10.42
CA LEU A 108 6.05 -9.11 11.14
C LEU A 108 4.74 -9.73 11.64
N ASP A 109 4.32 -9.37 12.84
CA ASP A 109 3.07 -9.80 13.44
C ASP A 109 2.32 -8.65 14.12
N GLY A 110 1.19 -8.96 14.75
CA GLY A 110 0.41 -7.97 15.47
C GLY A 110 1.17 -7.34 16.64
N GLN A 111 2.04 -8.09 17.32
CA GLN A 111 2.84 -7.54 18.41
C GLN A 111 3.79 -6.47 17.88
N TRP A 112 4.47 -6.73 16.75
CA TRP A 112 5.32 -5.75 16.09
C TRP A 112 4.56 -4.46 15.79
N LEU A 113 3.35 -4.54 15.20
CA LEU A 113 2.51 -3.35 14.97
C LEU A 113 2.16 -2.62 16.27
N GLY A 114 1.80 -3.35 17.33
CA GLY A 114 1.50 -2.77 18.64
C GLY A 114 2.70 -2.02 19.23
N GLU A 115 3.92 -2.53 19.05
CA GLU A 115 5.15 -1.86 19.44
C GLU A 115 5.39 -0.57 18.63
N ARG A 116 5.04 -0.54 17.34
CA ARG A 116 5.12 0.69 16.53
C ARG A 116 4.20 1.78 17.06
N PHE A 117 2.93 1.46 17.32
CA PHE A 117 1.99 2.41 17.95
C PHE A 117 2.47 2.92 19.31
N ALA A 118 3.18 2.10 20.09
CA ALA A 118 3.69 2.48 21.40
C ALA A 118 4.96 3.35 21.35
N THR A 119 5.70 3.33 20.24
CA THR A 119 7.05 3.94 20.15
C THR A 119 7.12 5.14 19.21
N LEU A 120 6.29 5.17 18.17
CA LEU A 120 6.24 6.26 17.21
C LEU A 120 5.25 7.34 17.62
N THR A 121 5.43 8.52 17.05
CA THR A 121 4.46 9.62 17.16
C THR A 121 3.66 9.68 15.86
N PHE A 122 2.33 9.71 15.97
CA PHE A 122 1.42 9.68 14.83
C PHE A 122 0.81 11.08 14.64
N ASP A 123 1.66 12.05 14.30
CA ASP A 123 1.23 13.44 14.16
C ASP A 123 0.23 13.60 13.00
N ALA A 124 -0.85 14.33 13.25
CA ALA A 124 -1.97 14.54 12.33
C ALA A 124 -2.69 13.26 11.85
N TYR A 125 -2.46 12.12 12.51
CA TYR A 125 -3.20 10.89 12.25
C TYR A 125 -4.68 11.07 12.59
N GLN A 126 -5.56 10.66 11.68
CA GLN A 126 -7.01 10.87 11.81
C GLN A 126 -7.72 9.75 12.60
N GLY A 127 -7.05 8.62 12.85
CA GLY A 127 -7.54 7.57 13.73
C GLY A 127 -7.38 7.91 15.22
N THR A 128 -7.87 7.04 16.10
CA THR A 128 -7.85 7.31 17.55
C THR A 128 -6.56 6.84 18.21
N GLY A 129 -5.81 5.92 17.58
CA GLY A 129 -4.61 5.32 18.16
C GLY A 129 -4.87 4.49 19.43
N ASP A 130 -6.14 4.21 19.74
CA ASP A 130 -6.52 3.42 20.91
C ASP A 130 -6.48 1.91 20.61
N ALA A 131 -6.82 1.09 21.61
CA ALA A 131 -6.79 -0.37 21.47
C ALA A 131 -7.71 -0.90 20.36
N ALA A 132 -8.83 -0.24 20.05
CA ALA A 132 -9.73 -0.67 19.00
C ALA A 132 -9.15 -0.34 17.61
N ASP A 133 -8.55 0.85 17.46
CA ASP A 133 -7.88 1.27 16.22
C ASP A 133 -6.64 0.41 15.92
N ILE A 134 -5.85 0.10 16.95
CA ILE A 134 -4.72 -0.83 16.84
C ILE A 134 -5.20 -2.22 16.43
N ALA A 135 -6.23 -2.76 17.07
CA ALA A 135 -6.77 -4.07 16.74
C ALA A 135 -7.35 -4.13 15.32
N TYR A 136 -8.01 -3.04 14.89
CA TYR A 136 -8.51 -2.89 13.53
C TYR A 136 -7.34 -2.91 12.52
N THR A 137 -6.30 -2.11 12.75
CA THR A 137 -5.10 -2.05 11.90
C THR A 137 -4.40 -3.42 11.81
N GLN A 138 -4.23 -4.09 12.95
CA GLN A 138 -3.61 -5.42 13.02
C GLN A 138 -4.37 -6.48 12.23
N ALA A 139 -5.70 -6.35 12.08
CA ALA A 139 -6.51 -7.33 11.36
C ALA A 139 -6.19 -7.39 9.85
N PHE A 140 -5.61 -6.34 9.27
CA PHE A 140 -5.24 -6.31 7.85
C PHE A 140 -3.86 -6.91 7.56
N LEU A 141 -2.98 -7.00 8.56
CA LEU A 141 -1.61 -7.48 8.36
C LEU A 141 -1.54 -8.90 7.74
N PRO A 142 -2.35 -9.90 8.17
CA PRO A 142 -2.30 -11.22 7.55
C PRO A 142 -2.64 -11.20 6.06
N GLY A 143 -3.69 -10.47 5.67
CA GLY A 143 -4.10 -10.34 4.26
C GLY A 143 -3.03 -9.66 3.42
N LEU A 144 -2.47 -8.56 3.93
CA LEU A 144 -1.39 -7.82 3.29
C LEU A 144 -0.13 -8.68 3.07
N LYS A 145 0.26 -9.47 4.08
CA LYS A 145 1.38 -10.42 3.99
C LYS A 145 1.12 -11.48 2.92
N THR A 146 -0.07 -12.07 2.91
CA THR A 146 -0.46 -13.06 1.90
C THR A 146 -0.45 -12.46 0.51
N PHE A 147 -0.96 -11.25 0.34
CA PHE A 147 -0.96 -10.53 -0.93
C PHE A 147 0.46 -10.34 -1.49
N TYR A 148 1.38 -9.75 -0.71
CA TYR A 148 2.76 -9.52 -1.16
C TYR A 148 3.50 -10.84 -1.43
N LEU A 149 3.26 -11.88 -0.62
CA LEU A 149 3.84 -13.20 -0.88
C LEU A 149 3.36 -13.78 -2.22
N THR A 150 2.06 -13.72 -2.51
CA THR A 150 1.48 -14.19 -3.77
C THR A 150 1.99 -13.37 -4.95
N ALA A 151 2.02 -12.05 -4.84
CA ALA A 151 2.55 -11.17 -5.89
C ALA A 151 4.03 -11.49 -6.18
N ALA A 152 4.85 -11.67 -5.14
CA ALA A 152 6.26 -12.03 -5.27
C ALA A 152 6.47 -13.39 -5.93
N GLN A 153 5.65 -14.41 -5.60
CA GLN A 153 5.72 -15.75 -6.21
C GLN A 153 5.33 -15.74 -7.69
N ASN A 154 4.48 -14.81 -8.10
CA ASN A 154 4.00 -14.67 -9.48
C ASN A 154 4.80 -13.62 -10.28
N ASP A 155 5.90 -13.09 -9.74
CA ASP A 155 6.74 -12.06 -10.39
C ASP A 155 5.95 -10.82 -10.83
N ARG A 156 4.98 -10.40 -10.00
CA ARG A 156 4.09 -9.26 -10.30
C ARG A 156 4.58 -7.99 -9.64
N ALA A 157 4.51 -6.89 -10.39
CA ALA A 157 4.55 -5.55 -9.81
C ALA A 157 3.26 -5.26 -9.04
N VAL A 158 3.28 -4.24 -8.18
CA VAL A 158 2.12 -3.84 -7.38
C VAL A 158 1.84 -2.36 -7.58
N ILE A 159 0.57 -1.98 -7.64
CA ILE A 159 0.14 -0.60 -7.42
C ILE A 159 -0.68 -0.48 -6.14
N PHE A 160 -0.49 0.62 -5.43
CA PHE A 160 -1.35 1.10 -4.36
C PHE A 160 -2.24 2.21 -4.91
N THR A 161 -3.54 2.17 -4.61
CA THR A 161 -4.53 3.18 -5.04
C THR A 161 -5.38 3.64 -3.86
N VAL A 162 -5.68 4.94 -3.79
CA VAL A 162 -6.64 5.51 -2.83
C VAL A 162 -7.15 6.87 -3.30
N ASP A 163 -8.45 7.12 -3.13
CA ASP A 163 -9.12 8.40 -3.31
C ASP A 163 -8.92 9.32 -2.10
N GLN A 164 -8.73 10.63 -2.31
CA GLN A 164 -8.56 11.63 -1.23
C GLN A 164 -9.75 12.61 -1.10
#